data_AF-A0A3M1M0L2-F1
#
_entry.id   AF-A0A3M1M0L2-F1
#
_cell.length_a   1.000
_cell.length_b   1.000
_cell.length_c   1.000
_cell.angle_alpha   90.00
_cell.angle_beta   90.00
_cell.angle_gamma   90.00
#
_symmetry.space_group_name_H-M   'P 1'
#
loop_
_entity.id
_entity.type
_entity.pdbx_description
1 polymer ?
#
loop_
_entity_poly.entity_id
_entity_poly.type
_entity_poly.pdbx_seq_one_letter_code
_entity_poly.pdbx_strand_id
1 'polypeptide(L)' 'MAGADERIAWGRLLRLGLGRMGLDPERFWALTPAEFMLMAGLEDAGPVRMTRASLSALEARFPDAGKRQGHEE' A
#
# COMPACT_ATOMS: atom_id res chain seq x y z
N MET A 1 15.06 18.05 -5.42
CA MET A 1 15.20 16.81 -4.60
C MET A 1 14.07 15.90 -5.02
N ALA A 2 14.42 14.68 -5.46
CA ALA A 2 13.62 13.85 -6.36
C ALA A 2 12.15 13.69 -5.94
N GLY A 3 11.25 13.92 -6.90
CA GLY A 3 9.85 13.52 -6.79
C GLY A 3 9.78 12.00 -6.67
N ALA A 4 9.49 11.52 -5.47
CA ALA A 4 9.03 10.16 -5.25
C ALA A 4 7.54 10.11 -5.55
N ASP A 5 7.17 10.36 -6.81
CA ASP A 5 5.85 9.99 -7.29
C ASP A 5 5.92 8.57 -7.87
N GLU A 6 4.95 7.76 -7.47
CA GLU A 6 4.39 6.65 -8.26
C GLU A 6 4.94 5.21 -8.19
N ARG A 7 5.67 4.75 -7.15
CA ARG A 7 5.85 3.28 -6.95
C ARG A 7 5.81 2.86 -5.48
N ILE A 8 4.87 1.97 -5.15
CA ILE A 8 4.93 1.18 -3.92
C ILE A 8 6.28 0.45 -3.91
N ALA A 9 7.05 0.59 -2.84
CA ALA A 9 8.38 -0.02 -2.69
C ALA A 9 8.28 -1.54 -2.41
N TRP A 10 7.64 -2.29 -3.31
CA TRP A 10 7.31 -3.70 -3.18
C TRP A 10 8.48 -4.58 -2.76
N GLY A 11 9.65 -4.41 -3.38
CA GLY A 11 10.82 -5.21 -3.01
C GLY A 11 11.27 -5.00 -1.55
N ARG A 12 11.10 -3.79 -0.99
CA ARG A 12 11.38 -3.55 0.44
C ARG A 12 10.28 -4.13 1.32
N LEU A 13 9.01 -4.01 0.91
CA LEU A 13 7.86 -4.57 1.63
C LEU A 13 7.96 -6.10 1.74
N LEU A 14 8.22 -6.78 0.63
CA LEU A 14 8.34 -8.24 0.57
C LEU A 14 9.54 -8.75 1.38
N ARG A 15 10.69 -8.07 1.31
CA ARG A 15 11.86 -8.44 2.13
C ARG A 15 11.62 -8.23 3.62
N LEU A 16 10.83 -7.23 4.00
CA LEU A 16 10.45 -7.00 5.39
C LEU A 16 9.48 -8.10 5.88
N GLY A 17 8.39 -8.33 5.15
CA GLY A 17 7.35 -9.29 5.56
C GLY A 17 7.76 -10.75 5.43
N LEU A 18 8.16 -11.19 4.23
CA LEU A 18 8.46 -12.60 3.97
C LEU A 18 9.89 -12.98 4.37
N GLY A 19 10.81 -12.01 4.44
CA GLY A 19 12.19 -12.24 4.84
C GLY A 19 12.41 -12.00 6.33
N ARG A 20 12.41 -10.73 6.75
CA ARG A 20 12.85 -10.33 8.10
C ARG A 20 11.86 -10.72 9.19
N MET A 21 10.56 -10.63 8.94
CA MET A 21 9.52 -11.04 9.89
C MET A 21 9.21 -12.54 9.81
N GLY A 22 9.61 -13.21 8.71
CA GLY A 22 9.34 -14.63 8.49
C GLY A 22 7.85 -14.96 8.39
N LEU A 23 7.02 -14.02 7.90
CA LEU A 23 5.61 -14.29 7.68
C LEU A 23 5.42 -15.29 6.54
N ASP A 24 4.52 -16.24 6.75
CA ASP A 24 4.02 -17.08 5.66
C ASP A 24 3.37 -16.20 4.57
N PRO A 25 3.55 -16.51 3.27
CA PRO A 25 2.97 -15.72 2.19
C PRO A 25 1.46 -15.53 2.29
N GLU A 26 0.69 -16.55 2.66
CA GLU A 26 -0.77 -16.43 2.79
C GLU A 26 -1.12 -15.46 3.92
N ARG A 27 -0.42 -15.56 5.04
CA ARG A 27 -0.62 -14.67 6.18
C ARG A 27 -0.26 -13.23 5.85
N PHE A 28 0.85 -13.02 5.12
CA PHE A 28 1.26 -11.70 4.67
C PHE A 28 0.18 -11.02 3.81
N TRP A 29 -0.43 -11.75 2.88
CA TRP A 29 -1.48 -11.20 2.02
C TRP A 29 -2.84 -11.04 2.71
N ALA A 30 -3.09 -11.80 3.78
CA ALA A 30 -4.29 -11.65 4.60
C ALA A 30 -4.23 -10.43 5.54
N LEU A 31 -3.05 -9.89 5.82
CA LEU A 31 -2.88 -8.75 6.72
C LEU A 31 -3.38 -7.45 6.09
N THR A 32 -4.07 -6.65 6.90
CA THR A 32 -4.28 -5.24 6.54
C THR A 32 -2.95 -4.48 6.64
N PRO A 33 -2.77 -3.39 5.86
CA PRO A 33 -1.58 -2.54 5.99
C PRO A 33 -1.37 -2.01 7.42
N ALA A 34 -2.46 -1.79 8.17
CA ALA A 34 -2.41 -1.37 9.57
C ALA A 34 -1.78 -2.43 10.47
N GLU A 35 -2.23 -3.68 10.37
CA GLU A 35 -1.66 -4.79 11.14
C GLU A 35 -0.21 -5.07 10.76
N PHE A 36 0.13 -4.95 9.47
CA PHE A 36 1.50 -5.06 9.01
C PHE A 36 2.41 -3.99 9.62
N MET A 37 1.98 -2.72 9.63
CA MET A 37 2.75 -1.62 10.24
C MET A 37 2.92 -1.79 11.75
N LEU A 38 1.88 -2.27 12.44
CA LEU A 38 1.95 -2.60 13.87
C LEU A 38 3.01 -3.68 14.13
N MET A 39 3.00 -4.78 13.38
CA MET A 39 4.01 -5.84 13.50
C MET A 39 5.41 -5.36 13.10
N ALA A 40 5.52 -4.34 12.26
CA ALA A 40 6.78 -3.72 11.87
C ALA A 40 7.37 -2.78 12.94
N GLY A 41 6.65 -2.52 14.03
CA GLY A 41 7.05 -1.52 15.03
C GLY A 41 7.02 -0.10 14.48
N LEU A 42 6.18 0.17 13.47
CA LEU A 42 6.01 1.47 12.82
C LEU A 42 4.82 2.24 13.41
N GLU A 43 4.64 2.15 14.72
CA GLU A 43 3.46 2.64 15.45
C GLU A 43 3.25 4.16 15.33
N ASP A 44 4.34 4.92 15.08
CA ASP A 44 4.34 6.38 14.92
C ASP A 44 4.09 6.85 13.47
N ALA A 45 3.82 5.95 12.52
CA ALA A 45 3.60 6.29 11.11
C ALA A 45 2.21 6.90 10.84
N GLY A 46 1.84 7.96 11.57
CA GLY A 46 0.66 8.80 11.28
C GLY A 46 -0.70 8.09 11.44
N PRO A 47 -1.82 8.82 11.31
CA PRO A 47 -3.13 8.28 11.66
C PRO A 47 -3.50 7.09 10.77
N VAL A 48 -3.50 5.90 11.38
CA VAL A 48 -3.98 4.60 10.87
C VAL A 48 -5.49 4.61 10.53
N ARG A 49 -6.14 5.78 10.57
CA ARG A 49 -7.57 5.95 10.32
C ARG A 49 -7.76 6.56 8.94
N MET A 50 -8.08 5.72 7.97
CA MET A 50 -8.57 6.17 6.67
C MET A 50 -9.92 6.87 6.88
N THR A 51 -9.92 8.21 6.85
CA THR A 51 -11.16 8.99 7.02
C THR A 51 -11.92 9.09 5.70
N ARG A 52 -13.23 9.35 5.76
CA ARG A 52 -14.04 9.58 4.56
C ARG A 52 -13.52 10.76 3.72
N ALA A 53 -13.00 11.80 4.37
CA ALA A 53 -12.39 12.95 3.68
C ALA A 53 -11.09 12.55 2.97
N SER A 54 -10.24 11.73 3.61
CA SER A 54 -9.00 11.22 3.01
C SER A 54 -9.28 10.33 1.80
N LEU A 55 -10.32 9.48 1.87
CA LEU A 55 -10.74 8.67 0.73
C LEU A 55 -11.24 9.55 -0.43
N SER A 56 -12.10 10.52 -0.15
CA SER A 56 -12.59 11.46 -1.18
C SER A 56 -11.46 12.25 -1.85
N ALA A 57 -10.42 12.61 -1.09
CA ALA A 57 -9.21 13.24 -1.64
C ALA A 57 -8.39 12.28 -2.54
N LEU A 58 -8.35 10.98 -2.21
CA LEU A 58 -7.70 9.98 -3.05
C LEU A 58 -8.47 9.75 -4.36
N GLU A 59 -9.80 9.62 -4.29
CA GLU A 59 -10.67 9.46 -5.47
C GLU A 59 -10.51 10.63 -6.45
N ALA A 60 -10.44 11.86 -5.94
CA ALA A 60 -10.22 13.04 -6.76
C ALA A 60 -8.81 13.09 -7.38
N ARG A 61 -7.81 12.54 -6.68
CA ARG A 61 -6.41 12.53 -7.12
C ARG A 61 -6.11 11.41 -8.12
N PHE A 62 -6.79 10.28 -8.02
CA PHE A 62 -6.63 9.12 -8.87
C PHE A 62 -7.98 8.73 -9.50
N PRO A 63 -8.54 9.56 -10.40
CA PRO A 63 -9.80 9.25 -11.06
C PRO A 63 -9.63 8.04 -11.99
N ASP A 64 -10.50 7.03 -11.86
CA ASP A 64 -10.46 5.77 -12.63
C ASP A 64 -10.68 5.92 -14.15
N ALA A 65 -10.82 7.15 -14.65
CA ALA A 65 -11.20 7.49 -16.03
C ALA A 65 -10.07 7.32 -17.07
N GLY A 66 -9.13 6.40 -16.85
CA GLY A 66 -7.86 6.40 -17.60
C GLY A 66 -7.20 5.04 -17.83
N LYS A 67 -7.95 3.98 -18.19
CA LYS A 67 -7.47 2.85 -19.03
C LYS A 67 -8.56 1.79 -19.21
N ARG A 68 -9.52 2.06 -20.08
CA ARG A 68 -10.13 1.02 -20.90
C ARG A 68 -9.50 1.11 -22.29
N GLN A 69 -8.19 0.84 -22.38
CA GLN A 69 -7.64 0.52 -23.69
C GLN A 69 -8.12 -0.90 -23.99
N GLY A 70 -9.01 -1.01 -24.97
CA GLY A 70 -9.46 -2.30 -25.49
C GLY A 70 -8.21 -3.09 -25.89
N HIS A 71 -8.04 -4.24 -25.26
CA HIS A 71 -7.17 -5.26 -25.81
C HIS A 71 -7.95 -5.86 -26.99
N GLU A 72 -7.82 -5.23 -28.16
CA GLU A 72 -8.22 -5.85 -29.42
C GLU A 72 -7.27 -7.02 -29.69
N GLU A 73 -7.85 -8.08 -30.24
CA GLU A 73 -7.40 -9.48 -30.31
C GLU A 73 -5.97 -9.73 -30.81
#